data_AF-A0A3E3DFA0-F1
#
_entry.id   AF-A0A3E3DFA0-F1
#
_cell.length_a   1.000
_cell.length_b   1.000
_cell.length_c   1.000
_cell.angle_alpha   90.00
_cell.angle_beta   90.00
_cell.angle_gamma   90.00
#
_symmetry.space_group_name_H-M   'P 1'
#
loop_
_entity.id
_entity.type
_entity.pdbx_description
1 polymer ?
#
loop_
_entity_poly.entity_id
_entity_poly.type
_entity_poly.pdbx_seq_one_letter_code
_entity_poly.pdbx_strand_id
1 'polypeptide(L)'
;MKQDFTIWRNQILQNPWDISPLKFGMSQDEIMEVFGKPDAVSTMRSGGKPLILKYCDIELHFDRKAPHGLYLVYSDDEIELSITAEHEETLQPITNTEPVDNEFFFQDGAVYFSGLYENGLLKGVAPKDFCCWHYWGKSSTACFLGGIRLRGADPASFRVLNYAYAMDKTAVYTTSGRIPDAELAAFQVLDKGQNDSGAPQGYAKDSRQVYFHNGDGKVKIIKGAEVSSFRSLGDTYFARDEKRIYAYGKQLSKADLTAWELLSHWYSRDARRVYYLNREIKGADRDSFTVCTPVDAALLADHLARDKDHFYQNDEIMEETQWLEQLRKMTQEP
;
A
#
# COMPACT_ATOMS: atom_id res chain seq x y z
N MET A 1 28.77 -9.87 20.50
CA MET A 1 28.70 -11.31 20.16
C MET A 1 27.76 -11.38 18.97
N LYS A 2 28.22 -11.80 17.78
CA LYS A 2 27.35 -11.80 16.59
C LYS A 2 26.22 -12.81 16.82
N GLN A 3 24.98 -12.39 16.61
CA GLN A 3 23.84 -13.30 16.70
C GLN A 3 23.75 -14.10 15.40
N ASP A 4 23.49 -15.40 15.50
CA ASP A 4 23.33 -16.24 14.31
C ASP A 4 22.04 -15.85 13.58
N PHE A 5 22.18 -15.38 12.34
CA PHE A 5 21.05 -15.00 11.50
C PHE A 5 20.05 -16.15 11.32
N THR A 6 20.52 -17.40 11.29
CA THR A 6 19.68 -18.59 11.17
C THR A 6 18.78 -18.78 12.38
N ILE A 7 19.30 -18.49 13.58
CA ILE A 7 18.52 -18.56 14.83
C ILE A 7 17.45 -17.47 14.83
N TRP A 8 17.83 -16.24 14.47
CA TRP A 8 16.90 -15.12 14.37
C TRP A 8 15.82 -15.35 13.31
N ARG A 9 16.20 -15.84 12.12
CA ARG A 9 15.29 -16.25 11.05
C ARG A 9 14.24 -17.24 11.57
N ASN A 10 14.65 -18.27 12.29
CA ASN A 10 13.70 -19.25 12.82
C ASN A 10 12.75 -18.65 13.88
N GLN A 11 13.21 -17.67 14.66
CA GLN A 11 12.39 -16.94 15.64
C GLN A 11 11.34 -16.06 14.95
N ILE A 12 11.76 -15.22 14.00
CA ILE A 12 10.83 -14.32 13.32
C ILE A 12 9.81 -15.10 12.47
N LEU A 13 10.18 -16.26 11.93
CA LEU A 13 9.24 -17.17 11.26
C LEU A 13 8.19 -17.78 12.19
N GLN A 14 8.51 -17.99 13.48
CA GLN A 14 7.56 -18.52 14.47
C GLN A 14 6.69 -17.43 15.09
N ASN A 15 7.22 -16.21 15.19
CA ASN A 15 6.51 -15.05 15.69
C ASN A 15 6.96 -13.79 14.90
N PRO A 16 6.28 -13.46 13.79
CA PRO A 16 6.63 -12.32 12.95
C PRO A 16 6.67 -10.98 13.71
N TRP A 17 6.03 -10.90 14.87
CA TRP A 17 5.99 -9.68 15.68
C TRP A 17 7.21 -9.48 16.57
N ASP A 18 8.03 -10.52 16.79
CA ASP A 18 9.27 -10.41 17.56
C ASP A 18 10.48 -10.35 16.64
N ILE A 19 10.79 -9.13 16.19
CA ILE A 19 11.93 -8.86 15.34
C ILE A 19 13.26 -8.74 16.12
N SER A 20 13.26 -8.93 17.44
CA SER A 20 14.46 -8.79 18.29
C SER A 20 15.59 -9.72 17.80
N PRO A 21 16.84 -9.24 17.67
CA PRO A 21 17.38 -8.00 18.23
C PRO A 21 17.20 -6.77 17.34
N LEU A 22 16.62 -6.92 16.13
CA LEU A 22 16.38 -5.79 15.25
C LEU A 22 15.31 -4.86 15.82
N LYS A 23 15.35 -3.61 15.36
CA LYS A 23 14.32 -2.60 15.56
C LYS A 23 14.16 -1.82 14.28
N PHE A 24 12.93 -1.41 13.99
CA PHE A 24 12.71 -0.41 12.96
C PHE A 24 13.48 0.87 13.29
N GLY A 25 13.97 1.55 12.25
CA GLY A 25 14.87 2.69 12.38
C GLY A 25 16.35 2.33 12.51
N MET A 26 16.73 1.07 12.75
CA MET A 26 18.15 0.66 12.76
C MET A 26 18.79 0.90 11.39
N SER A 27 19.99 1.46 11.40
CA SER A 27 20.81 1.64 10.21
C SER A 27 21.35 0.32 9.68
N GLN A 28 21.81 0.33 8.42
CA GLN A 28 22.46 -0.84 7.82
C GLN A 28 23.71 -1.27 8.58
N ASP A 29 24.49 -0.31 9.07
CA ASP A 29 25.73 -0.59 9.80
C ASP A 29 25.42 -1.33 11.12
N GLU A 30 24.40 -0.88 11.87
CA GLU A 30 23.97 -1.55 13.11
C GLU A 30 23.47 -2.98 12.83
N ILE A 31 22.75 -3.21 11.73
CA ILE A 31 22.29 -4.54 11.35
C ILE A 31 23.46 -5.44 10.95
N MET A 32 24.44 -4.91 10.23
CA MET A 32 25.65 -5.66 9.87
C MET A 32 26.55 -5.95 11.08
N GLU A 33 26.51 -5.14 12.13
CA GLU A 33 27.16 -5.45 13.41
C GLU A 33 26.50 -6.64 14.12
N VAL A 34 25.17 -6.76 14.02
CA VAL A 34 24.38 -7.84 14.61
C VAL A 34 24.57 -9.16 13.86
N PHE A 35 24.32 -9.16 12.54
CA PHE A 35 24.24 -10.39 11.73
C PHE A 35 25.45 -10.64 10.82
N GLY A 36 26.35 -9.66 10.65
CA GLY A 36 27.47 -9.76 9.72
C GLY A 36 27.14 -9.24 8.33
N LYS A 37 27.87 -9.71 7.31
CA LYS A 37 27.66 -9.24 5.93
C LYS A 37 26.42 -9.93 5.33
N PRO A 38 25.57 -9.19 4.60
CA PRO A 38 24.46 -9.77 3.84
C PRO A 38 24.97 -10.59 2.64
N ASP A 39 24.11 -11.48 2.14
CA ASP A 39 24.36 -12.29 0.94
C ASP A 39 24.30 -11.43 -0.33
N ALA A 40 23.42 -10.45 -0.35
CA ALA A 40 23.34 -9.45 -1.41
C ALA A 40 22.89 -8.09 -0.88
N VAL A 41 23.27 -7.04 -1.60
CA VAL A 41 22.78 -5.68 -1.37
C VAL A 41 22.22 -5.13 -2.68
N SER A 42 21.07 -4.45 -2.61
CA SER A 42 20.44 -3.87 -3.80
C SER A 42 20.22 -2.37 -3.64
N THR A 43 20.58 -1.65 -4.69
CA THR A 43 20.25 -0.24 -4.87
C THR A 43 19.09 -0.17 -5.86
N MET A 44 17.93 0.34 -5.44
CA MET A 44 16.75 0.50 -6.32
C MET A 44 16.98 1.47 -7.51
N ARG A 45 18.18 2.06 -7.66
CA ARG A 45 18.70 2.83 -8.82
C ARG A 45 20.24 2.74 -8.86
N SER A 46 20.86 3.02 -10.01
CA SER A 46 22.33 3.11 -10.14
C SER A 46 22.89 4.38 -9.46
N GLY A 47 23.59 4.23 -8.33
CA GLY A 47 24.42 5.30 -7.74
C GLY A 47 23.99 5.88 -6.38
N GLY A 48 23.43 5.08 -5.46
CA GLY A 48 23.10 5.52 -4.10
C GLY A 48 23.50 4.50 -3.02
N LYS A 49 23.26 4.82 -1.75
CA LYS A 49 23.37 3.81 -0.67
C LYS A 49 22.40 2.65 -0.95
N PRO A 50 22.79 1.39 -0.69
CA PRO A 50 21.87 0.26 -0.79
C PRO A 50 20.59 0.55 -0.02
N LEU A 51 19.44 0.08 -0.50
CA LEU A 51 18.16 0.21 0.20
C LEU A 51 17.60 -1.14 0.62
N ILE A 52 18.28 -2.23 0.25
CA ILE A 52 17.88 -3.58 0.57
C ILE A 52 19.14 -4.36 0.98
N LEU A 53 19.07 -5.02 2.14
CA LEU A 53 20.03 -6.05 2.54
C LEU A 53 19.31 -7.41 2.48
N LYS A 54 19.90 -8.38 1.78
CA LYS A 54 19.35 -9.73 1.65
C LYS A 54 20.17 -10.71 2.49
N TYR A 55 19.48 -11.48 3.31
CA TYR A 55 20.04 -12.56 4.11
C TYR A 55 19.17 -13.80 3.90
N CYS A 56 19.72 -14.83 3.25
CA CYS A 56 18.99 -16.00 2.78
C CYS A 56 17.75 -15.58 1.95
N ASP A 57 16.57 -15.96 2.44
CA ASP A 57 15.24 -15.72 1.91
C ASP A 57 14.57 -14.46 2.51
N ILE A 58 15.24 -13.73 3.41
CA ILE A 58 14.73 -12.51 4.04
C ILE A 58 15.41 -11.27 3.44
N GLU A 59 14.59 -10.28 3.11
CA GLU A 59 14.99 -8.96 2.66
C GLU A 59 14.66 -7.91 3.71
N LEU A 60 15.65 -7.09 4.04
CA LEU A 60 15.55 -5.95 4.93
C LEU A 60 15.58 -4.68 4.09
N HIS A 61 14.51 -3.91 4.13
CA HIS A 61 14.31 -2.72 3.32
C HIS A 61 14.50 -1.45 4.15
N PHE A 62 15.17 -0.45 3.58
CA PHE A 62 15.59 0.78 4.25
C PHE A 62 15.00 2.05 3.61
N ASP A 63 14.58 3.00 4.45
CA ASP A 63 13.90 4.21 3.98
C ASP A 63 14.86 5.14 3.23
N ARG A 64 14.32 5.91 2.28
CA ARG A 64 15.00 6.97 1.55
C ARG A 64 14.98 8.31 2.28
N LYS A 65 14.02 8.56 3.18
CA LYS A 65 13.73 9.89 3.75
C LYS A 65 14.10 10.02 5.24
N ALA A 66 13.93 8.98 6.05
CA ALA A 66 14.56 8.85 7.37
C ALA A 66 16.05 8.46 7.20
N PRO A 67 16.93 8.41 8.22
CA PRO A 67 18.39 8.22 8.06
C PRO A 67 18.82 6.82 7.57
N HIS A 68 18.15 6.27 6.55
CA HIS A 68 18.25 4.91 6.04
C HIS A 68 18.00 3.87 7.12
N GLY A 69 16.96 4.09 7.93
CA GLY A 69 16.52 3.14 8.93
C GLY A 69 15.73 1.98 8.30
N LEU A 70 15.86 0.79 8.89
CA LEU A 70 15.06 -0.39 8.57
C LEU A 70 13.59 -0.02 8.68
N TYR A 71 12.81 -0.28 7.63
CA TYR A 71 11.37 0.03 7.62
C TYR A 71 10.49 -1.13 7.14
N LEU A 72 11.06 -2.18 6.57
CA LEU A 72 10.31 -3.37 6.16
C LEU A 72 11.22 -4.61 6.25
N VAL A 73 10.70 -5.67 6.84
CA VAL A 73 11.25 -7.02 6.78
C VAL A 73 10.32 -7.82 5.87
N TYR A 74 10.88 -8.56 4.91
CA TYR A 74 10.13 -9.28 3.89
C TYR A 74 10.77 -10.64 3.61
N SER A 75 10.00 -11.65 3.24
CA SER A 75 10.52 -12.93 2.74
C SER A 75 9.71 -13.44 1.55
N ASP A 76 10.39 -13.91 0.51
CA ASP A 76 9.73 -14.46 -0.70
C ASP A 76 9.18 -15.87 -0.49
N ASP A 77 9.82 -16.65 0.40
CA ASP A 77 9.53 -18.06 0.65
C ASP A 77 8.48 -18.26 1.75
N GLU A 78 8.21 -17.24 2.58
CA GLU A 78 7.39 -17.36 3.78
C GLU A 78 6.30 -16.27 3.81
N ILE A 79 5.06 -16.73 3.71
CA ILE A 79 3.85 -15.98 3.35
C ILE A 79 3.45 -14.89 4.39
N GLU A 80 3.97 -14.96 5.62
CA GLU A 80 3.53 -14.11 6.75
C GLU A 80 4.56 -13.05 7.19
N LEU A 81 5.75 -12.98 6.58
CA LEU A 81 6.86 -12.18 7.10
C LEU A 81 6.92 -10.71 6.65
N SER A 82 5.89 -10.17 5.98
CA SER A 82 5.88 -8.74 5.61
C SER A 82 5.53 -7.87 6.81
N ILE A 83 6.57 -7.36 7.49
CA ILE A 83 6.43 -6.53 8.70
C ILE A 83 7.03 -5.16 8.41
N THR A 84 6.21 -4.12 8.40
CA THR A 84 6.64 -2.73 8.21
C THR A 84 6.82 -2.01 9.54
N ALA A 85 7.61 -0.93 9.53
CA ALA A 85 7.86 -0.07 10.70
C ALA A 85 6.59 0.56 11.30
N GLU A 86 5.52 0.65 10.54
CA GLU A 86 4.28 1.26 10.99
C GLU A 86 3.35 0.22 11.63
N HIS A 87 3.68 -0.13 12.87
CA HIS A 87 2.69 -0.46 13.91
C HIS A 87 2.98 0.33 15.21
N GLU A 88 3.54 1.54 15.07
CA GLU A 88 3.46 2.55 16.13
C GLU A 88 2.02 3.06 16.27
N GLU A 89 1.67 3.59 17.44
CA GLU A 89 0.39 4.28 17.63
C GLU A 89 0.35 5.50 16.69
N THR A 90 -0.23 5.31 15.51
CA THR A 90 -0.29 6.28 14.41
C THR A 90 -1.05 7.54 14.79
N LEU A 91 -2.05 7.40 15.66
CA LEU A 91 -2.85 8.51 16.17
C LEU A 91 -2.03 9.36 17.16
N GLN A 92 -1.61 10.54 16.71
CA GLN A 92 -0.86 11.50 17.50
C GLN A 92 -1.75 12.68 17.92
N PRO A 93 -1.45 13.36 19.04
CA PRO A 93 -2.16 14.59 19.41
C PRO A 93 -2.20 15.58 18.24
N ILE A 94 -3.34 16.23 18.05
CA ILE A 94 -3.50 17.19 16.94
C ILE A 94 -2.52 18.37 17.09
N THR A 95 -1.72 18.60 16.04
CA THR A 95 -0.73 19.70 16.00
C THR A 95 -0.98 20.72 14.90
N ASN A 96 -1.72 20.35 13.86
CA ASN A 96 -1.99 21.23 12.73
C ASN A 96 -2.87 22.40 13.18
N THR A 97 -2.46 23.63 12.87
CA THR A 97 -3.23 24.85 13.16
C THR A 97 -3.83 25.50 11.92
N GLU A 98 -3.42 25.03 10.74
CA GLU A 98 -3.89 25.49 9.43
C GLU A 98 -4.51 24.31 8.67
N PRO A 99 -5.47 24.56 7.77
CA PRO A 99 -6.07 23.52 6.96
C PRO A 99 -5.04 22.90 6.01
N VAL A 100 -4.96 21.57 6.02
CA VAL A 100 -4.22 20.76 5.04
C VAL A 100 -5.22 19.76 4.48
N ASP A 101 -5.29 19.64 3.15
CA ASP A 101 -6.25 18.77 2.50
C ASP A 101 -6.22 17.36 3.08
N ASN A 102 -7.40 16.88 3.47
CA ASN A 102 -7.63 15.57 4.08
C ASN A 102 -6.98 15.36 5.46
N GLU A 103 -6.69 16.43 6.19
CA GLU A 103 -6.16 16.40 7.55
C GLU A 103 -7.12 17.05 8.56
N PHE A 104 -6.94 16.68 9.82
CA PHE A 104 -7.51 17.42 10.94
C PHE A 104 -6.63 18.63 11.27
N PHE A 105 -7.28 19.72 11.70
CA PHE A 105 -6.59 20.89 12.23
C PHE A 105 -7.38 21.51 13.40
N PHE A 106 -6.67 22.22 14.25
CA PHE A 106 -7.21 22.93 15.40
C PHE A 106 -7.22 24.43 15.14
N GLN A 107 -8.38 25.06 15.31
CA GLN A 107 -8.54 26.51 15.16
C GLN A 107 -9.59 27.01 16.16
N ASP A 108 -9.35 28.17 16.77
CA ASP A 108 -10.31 28.86 17.65
C ASP A 108 -10.96 28.00 18.76
N GLY A 109 -10.18 27.09 19.37
CA GLY A 109 -10.70 26.25 20.45
C GLY A 109 -11.48 25.03 19.97
N ALA A 110 -11.52 24.76 18.66
CA ALA A 110 -12.26 23.65 18.06
C ALA A 110 -11.42 22.81 17.09
N VAL A 111 -11.85 21.57 16.89
CA VAL A 111 -11.25 20.65 15.92
C VAL A 111 -12.05 20.70 14.62
N TYR A 112 -11.35 20.79 13.51
CA TYR A 112 -11.89 20.77 12.16
C TYR A 112 -11.26 19.64 11.37
N PHE A 113 -11.94 19.21 10.31
CA PHE A 113 -11.37 18.40 9.25
C PHE A 113 -11.41 19.18 7.95
N SER A 114 -10.27 19.27 7.26
CA SER A 114 -10.20 19.92 5.96
C SER A 114 -10.53 18.91 4.87
N GLY A 115 -11.76 18.97 4.35
CA GLY A 115 -12.20 18.13 3.24
C GLY A 115 -12.05 18.83 1.89
N LEU A 116 -12.16 18.07 0.80
CA LEU A 116 -12.04 18.53 -0.59
C LEU A 116 -12.93 19.74 -0.97
N TYR A 117 -14.05 19.95 -0.28
CA TYR A 117 -15.02 21.01 -0.61
C TYR A 117 -15.16 22.08 0.48
N GLU A 118 -15.02 21.71 1.75
CA GLU A 118 -15.12 22.64 2.87
C GLU A 118 -14.46 22.07 4.14
N ASN A 119 -14.10 22.98 5.05
CA ASN A 119 -13.64 22.64 6.39
C ASN A 119 -14.85 22.33 7.28
N GLY A 120 -14.91 21.11 7.81
CA GLY A 120 -15.99 20.66 8.68
C GLY A 120 -15.63 20.75 10.16
N LEU A 121 -16.44 21.47 10.95
CA LEU A 121 -16.32 21.51 12.41
C LEU A 121 -16.74 20.19 13.07
N LEU A 122 -15.86 19.60 13.90
CA LEU A 122 -16.20 18.45 14.74
C LEU A 122 -16.88 18.91 16.04
N LYS A 123 -18.22 18.87 16.06
CA LYS A 123 -19.02 19.26 17.23
C LYS A 123 -18.81 18.32 18.43
N GLY A 124 -18.64 18.91 19.61
CA GLY A 124 -18.57 18.16 20.87
C GLY A 124 -17.24 17.44 21.12
N VAL A 125 -16.18 17.83 20.40
CA VAL A 125 -14.82 17.33 20.58
C VAL A 125 -14.00 18.39 21.30
N ALA A 126 -13.32 18.02 22.38
CA ALA A 126 -12.32 18.87 23.00
C ALA A 126 -10.98 18.64 22.27
N PRO A 127 -10.23 19.69 21.90
CA PRO A 127 -8.95 19.53 21.21
C PRO A 127 -7.88 18.84 22.05
N LYS A 128 -7.90 19.07 23.38
CA LYS A 128 -6.87 18.61 24.32
C LYS A 128 -6.72 17.09 24.40
N ASP A 129 -7.75 16.33 24.02
CA ASP A 129 -7.75 14.87 24.02
C ASP A 129 -7.94 14.28 22.63
N PHE A 130 -7.80 15.10 21.58
CA PHE A 130 -7.96 14.65 20.20
C PHE A 130 -6.63 14.19 19.61
N CYS A 131 -6.62 12.94 19.16
CA CYS A 131 -5.52 12.37 18.39
C CYS A 131 -5.99 12.06 16.97
N CYS A 132 -5.13 12.29 15.98
CA CYS A 132 -5.43 12.06 14.59
C CYS A 132 -4.23 11.55 13.80
N TRP A 133 -4.54 10.97 12.65
CA TRP A 133 -3.60 10.56 11.62
C TRP A 133 -4.34 10.54 10.28
N HIS A 134 -4.06 11.51 9.41
CA HIS A 134 -4.75 11.70 8.14
C HIS A 134 -6.28 11.76 8.32
N TYR A 135 -6.99 10.86 7.64
CA TYR A 135 -8.44 10.74 7.68
C TYR A 135 -8.99 10.21 9.01
N TRP A 136 -8.16 9.70 9.91
CA TRP A 136 -8.61 9.02 11.11
C TRP A 136 -8.40 9.88 12.36
N GLY A 137 -9.42 9.99 13.20
CA GLY A 137 -9.35 10.75 14.45
C GLY A 137 -10.05 10.05 15.60
N LYS A 138 -9.61 10.33 16.83
CA LYS A 138 -10.31 9.92 18.05
C LYS A 138 -10.19 10.98 19.13
N SER A 139 -11.21 11.05 19.98
CA SER A 139 -11.14 11.63 21.32
C SER A 139 -11.35 10.54 22.36
N SER A 140 -11.40 10.91 23.64
CA SER A 140 -11.78 9.96 24.71
C SER A 140 -13.20 9.38 24.57
N THR A 141 -14.08 9.99 23.76
CA THR A 141 -15.52 9.65 23.69
C THR A 141 -16.05 9.32 22.29
N ALA A 142 -15.25 9.52 21.24
CA ALA A 142 -15.68 9.28 19.87
C ALA A 142 -14.50 9.00 18.92
N CYS A 143 -14.78 8.25 17.84
CA CYS A 143 -13.88 8.05 16.71
C CYS A 143 -14.46 8.73 15.46
N PHE A 144 -13.59 9.11 14.54
CA PHE A 144 -13.90 9.92 13.37
C PHE A 144 -13.18 9.39 12.14
N LEU A 145 -13.87 9.51 11.02
CA LEU A 145 -13.33 9.43 9.67
C LEU A 145 -13.62 10.77 9.00
N GLY A 146 -12.58 11.55 8.76
CA GLY A 146 -12.70 12.96 8.40
C GLY A 146 -13.64 13.70 9.35
N GLY A 147 -14.52 14.54 8.80
CA GLY A 147 -15.55 15.25 9.58
C GLY A 147 -16.68 14.37 10.13
N ILE A 148 -16.67 13.05 9.91
CA ILE A 148 -17.79 12.15 10.21
C ILE A 148 -17.50 11.29 11.44
N ARG A 149 -18.40 11.33 12.43
CA ARG A 149 -18.33 10.46 13.60
C ARG A 149 -18.69 9.01 13.26
N LEU A 150 -17.80 8.07 13.62
CA LEU A 150 -18.02 6.63 13.53
C LEU A 150 -18.93 6.16 14.67
N ARG A 151 -20.22 5.98 14.39
CA ARG A 151 -21.19 5.56 15.41
C ARG A 151 -20.90 4.13 15.90
N GLY A 152 -20.88 3.98 17.22
CA GLY A 152 -20.65 2.70 17.90
C GLY A 152 -19.19 2.26 17.93
N ALA A 153 -18.25 3.07 17.43
CA ALA A 153 -16.83 2.80 17.57
C ALA A 153 -16.39 2.96 19.03
N ASP A 154 -15.42 2.14 19.46
CA ASP A 154 -14.89 2.13 20.82
C ASP A 154 -13.56 2.89 20.89
N PRO A 155 -13.53 4.15 21.38
CA PRO A 155 -12.32 4.98 21.32
C PRO A 155 -11.15 4.43 22.12
N ALA A 156 -11.44 3.65 23.16
CA ALA A 156 -10.43 3.05 24.02
C ALA A 156 -9.59 1.97 23.30
N SER A 157 -10.18 1.25 22.34
CA SER A 157 -9.49 0.22 21.55
C SER A 157 -9.27 0.60 20.09
N PHE A 158 -9.70 1.80 19.68
CA PHE A 158 -9.57 2.27 18.31
C PHE A 158 -8.11 2.51 17.94
N ARG A 159 -7.68 1.84 16.87
CA ARG A 159 -6.35 1.94 16.27
C ARG A 159 -6.48 2.04 14.75
N VAL A 160 -5.59 2.80 14.13
CA VAL A 160 -5.48 2.88 12.68
C VAL A 160 -4.47 1.83 12.21
N LEU A 161 -4.84 1.06 11.18
CA LEU A 161 -4.01 -0.01 10.65
C LEU A 161 -3.17 0.47 9.46
N ASN A 162 -3.76 1.29 8.59
CA ASN A 162 -3.08 2.00 7.50
C ASN A 162 -4.00 3.13 6.97
N TYR A 163 -3.67 3.74 5.82
CA TYR A 163 -4.48 4.81 5.21
C TYR A 163 -5.94 4.39 4.93
N ALA A 164 -6.19 3.12 4.60
CA ALA A 164 -7.49 2.61 4.19
C ALA A 164 -8.30 1.96 5.31
N TYR A 165 -7.66 1.48 6.37
CA TYR A 165 -8.28 0.64 7.38
C TYR A 165 -7.97 1.11 8.81
N ALA A 166 -8.99 1.06 9.66
CA ALA A 166 -8.87 1.21 11.10
C ALA A 166 -9.71 0.12 11.79
N MET A 167 -9.49 -0.15 13.06
CA MET A 167 -10.30 -1.10 13.81
C MET A 167 -10.42 -0.74 15.28
N ASP A 168 -11.42 -1.30 15.94
CA ASP A 168 -11.52 -1.37 17.39
C ASP A 168 -11.83 -2.81 17.82
N LYS A 169 -12.08 -3.04 19.11
CA LYS A 169 -12.41 -4.38 19.64
C LYS A 169 -13.74 -4.97 19.12
N THR A 170 -14.53 -4.21 18.37
CA THR A 170 -15.88 -4.58 17.91
C THR A 170 -16.03 -4.63 16.40
N ALA A 171 -15.21 -3.88 15.63
CA ALA A 171 -15.36 -3.77 14.20
C ALA A 171 -14.07 -3.34 13.48
N VAL A 172 -14.01 -3.64 12.19
CA VAL A 172 -13.07 -3.04 11.24
C VAL A 172 -13.80 -1.97 10.42
N TYR A 173 -13.10 -0.90 10.11
CA TYR A 173 -13.58 0.26 9.38
C TYR A 173 -12.73 0.51 8.14
N THR A 174 -13.37 0.95 7.07
CA THR A 174 -12.72 1.61 5.93
C THR A 174 -13.24 3.04 5.79
N THR A 175 -12.72 3.77 4.81
CA THR A 175 -13.27 5.10 4.50
C THR A 175 -14.71 5.07 3.96
N SER A 176 -15.29 3.88 3.77
CA SER A 176 -16.70 3.69 3.40
C SER A 176 -17.54 3.04 4.51
N GLY A 177 -17.01 2.98 5.73
CA GLY A 177 -17.73 2.53 6.92
C GLY A 177 -17.29 1.16 7.42
N ARG A 178 -18.17 0.50 8.20
CA ARG A 178 -17.87 -0.79 8.83
C ARG A 178 -17.80 -1.92 7.81
N ILE A 179 -16.82 -2.80 8.00
CA ILE A 179 -16.76 -4.09 7.31
C ILE A 179 -17.63 -5.09 8.08
N PRO A 180 -18.75 -5.58 7.50
CA PRO A 180 -19.56 -6.59 8.16
C PRO A 180 -18.81 -7.92 8.24
N ASP A 181 -19.04 -8.66 9.32
CA ASP A 181 -18.57 -10.02 9.52
C ASP A 181 -17.05 -10.21 9.38
N ALA A 182 -16.23 -9.18 9.63
CA ALA A 182 -14.77 -9.33 9.66
C ALA A 182 -14.32 -10.06 10.94
N GLU A 183 -13.40 -11.01 10.80
CA GLU A 183 -12.81 -11.70 11.94
C GLU A 183 -11.68 -10.85 12.56
N LEU A 184 -12.02 -10.08 13.59
CA LEU A 184 -11.13 -9.08 14.20
C LEU A 184 -9.78 -9.66 14.65
N ALA A 185 -9.76 -10.88 15.18
CA ALA A 185 -8.56 -11.51 15.71
C ALA A 185 -7.53 -11.87 14.64
N ALA A 186 -7.97 -12.11 13.40
CA ALA A 186 -7.13 -12.50 12.28
C ALA A 186 -6.99 -11.39 11.23
N PHE A 187 -7.60 -10.22 11.46
CA PHE A 187 -7.63 -9.15 10.45
C PHE A 187 -6.25 -8.49 10.28
N GLN A 188 -5.78 -8.45 9.05
CA GLN A 188 -4.46 -7.95 8.67
C GLN A 188 -4.56 -7.08 7.40
N VAL A 189 -3.93 -5.91 7.42
CA VAL A 189 -3.70 -5.10 6.21
C VAL A 189 -2.48 -5.63 5.46
N LEU A 190 -2.52 -5.63 4.13
CA LEU A 190 -1.50 -6.25 3.28
C LEU A 190 -0.62 -5.23 2.53
N ASP A 191 -0.90 -3.94 2.66
CA ASP A 191 -0.15 -2.85 2.06
C ASP A 191 -0.37 -1.53 2.83
N LYS A 192 0.23 -0.44 2.32
CA LYS A 192 0.16 0.90 2.92
C LYS A 192 -1.23 1.54 2.89
N GLY A 193 -2.20 0.98 2.16
CA GLY A 193 -3.58 1.49 2.14
C GLY A 193 -3.77 2.81 1.40
N GLN A 194 -2.82 3.25 0.58
CA GLN A 194 -2.86 4.52 -0.15
C GLN A 194 -2.44 4.33 -1.61
N ASN A 195 -3.23 4.83 -2.54
CA ASN A 195 -2.87 4.84 -3.96
C ASN A 195 -1.95 6.03 -4.31
N ASP A 196 -1.56 6.11 -5.58
CA ASP A 196 -0.64 7.15 -6.06
C ASP A 196 -1.23 8.56 -5.98
N SER A 197 -2.57 8.71 -6.01
CA SER A 197 -3.23 10.01 -5.83
C SER A 197 -3.37 10.43 -4.36
N GLY A 198 -2.82 9.66 -3.42
CA GLY A 198 -2.94 9.90 -1.98
C GLY A 198 -4.27 9.45 -1.36
N ALA A 199 -5.15 8.83 -2.16
CA ALA A 199 -6.46 8.39 -1.71
C ALA A 199 -6.39 7.00 -1.04
N PRO A 200 -7.27 6.72 -0.07
CA PRO A 200 -7.32 5.42 0.61
C PRO A 200 -7.64 4.26 -0.34
N GLN A 201 -6.72 3.30 -0.47
CA GLN A 201 -6.86 2.09 -1.29
C GLN A 201 -5.92 0.99 -0.81
N GLY A 202 -6.40 -0.24 -0.68
CA GLY A 202 -5.52 -1.35 -0.36
C GLY A 202 -6.21 -2.67 -0.07
N TYR A 203 -5.38 -3.70 0.04
CA TYR A 203 -5.79 -5.05 0.37
C TYR A 203 -5.70 -5.32 1.87
N ALA A 204 -6.62 -6.15 2.35
CA ALA A 204 -6.60 -6.71 3.70
C ALA A 204 -7.11 -8.16 3.65
N LYS A 205 -6.86 -8.95 4.68
CA LYS A 205 -7.42 -10.29 4.83
C LYS A 205 -7.78 -10.59 6.29
N ASP A 206 -8.68 -11.55 6.48
CA ASP A 206 -8.80 -12.29 7.73
C ASP A 206 -8.55 -13.78 7.46
N SER A 207 -8.85 -14.69 8.39
CA SER A 207 -8.61 -16.13 8.17
C SER A 207 -9.53 -16.77 7.11
N ARG A 208 -10.62 -16.09 6.73
CA ARG A 208 -11.68 -16.65 5.88
C ARG A 208 -11.74 -16.01 4.50
N GLN A 209 -11.32 -14.76 4.35
CA GLN A 209 -11.51 -14.01 3.12
C GLN A 209 -10.53 -12.86 2.94
N VAL A 210 -10.43 -12.41 1.70
CA VAL A 210 -9.63 -11.27 1.28
C VAL A 210 -10.53 -10.11 0.91
N TYR A 211 -10.11 -8.91 1.30
CA TYR A 211 -10.78 -7.64 1.12
C TYR A 211 -9.97 -6.73 0.21
N PHE A 212 -10.68 -5.92 -0.58
CA PHE A 212 -10.11 -4.80 -1.31
C PHE A 212 -10.97 -3.55 -1.11
N HIS A 213 -10.33 -2.47 -0.69
CA HIS A 213 -10.95 -1.15 -0.53
C HIS A 213 -10.29 -0.19 -1.50
N ASN A 214 -11.06 0.66 -2.17
CA ASN A 214 -10.55 1.62 -3.16
C ASN A 214 -11.12 3.03 -2.97
N GLY A 215 -11.55 3.35 -1.74
CA GLY A 215 -12.13 4.65 -1.41
C GLY A 215 -13.57 4.85 -1.89
N ASP A 216 -14.05 4.02 -2.82
CA ASP A 216 -15.37 4.10 -3.41
C ASP A 216 -16.26 2.90 -3.06
N GLY A 217 -17.36 3.19 -2.37
CA GLY A 217 -18.39 2.20 -2.03
C GLY A 217 -17.96 1.17 -0.98
N LYS A 218 -18.79 0.15 -0.79
CA LYS A 218 -18.51 -0.91 0.20
C LYS A 218 -17.23 -1.66 -0.16
N VAL A 219 -16.48 -2.07 0.87
CA VAL A 219 -15.32 -2.96 0.72
C VAL A 219 -15.70 -4.20 -0.10
N LYS A 220 -14.82 -4.57 -1.03
CA LYS A 220 -15.02 -5.71 -1.94
C LYS A 220 -14.44 -6.96 -1.32
N ILE A 221 -15.20 -8.05 -1.33
CA ILE A 221 -14.70 -9.39 -0.98
C ILE A 221 -14.20 -10.06 -2.25
N ILE A 222 -12.94 -10.46 -2.28
CA ILE A 222 -12.33 -11.10 -3.44
C ILE A 222 -12.68 -12.59 -3.43
N LYS A 223 -13.73 -12.94 -4.17
CA LYS A 223 -14.23 -14.32 -4.22
C LYS A 223 -13.22 -15.25 -4.87
N GLY A 224 -13.02 -16.41 -4.25
CA GLY A 224 -12.14 -17.47 -4.75
C GLY A 224 -10.66 -17.23 -4.46
N ALA A 225 -10.29 -16.12 -3.82
CA ALA A 225 -8.94 -15.87 -3.36
C ALA A 225 -8.49 -16.93 -2.36
N GLU A 226 -7.26 -17.39 -2.50
CA GLU A 226 -6.66 -18.29 -1.53
C GLU A 226 -6.04 -17.47 -0.39
N VAL A 227 -6.77 -17.36 0.71
CA VAL A 227 -6.45 -16.50 1.86
C VAL A 227 -5.05 -16.74 2.42
N SER A 228 -4.63 -18.01 2.51
CA SER A 228 -3.31 -18.40 3.00
C SER A 228 -2.23 -17.69 2.20
N SER A 229 -2.12 -17.95 0.90
CA SER A 229 -1.07 -17.40 0.04
C SER A 229 -1.32 -16.00 -0.52
N PHE A 230 -2.48 -15.40 -0.26
CA PHE A 230 -2.80 -14.07 -0.78
C PHE A 230 -1.88 -13.00 -0.22
N ARG A 231 -1.23 -12.24 -1.11
CA ARG A 231 -0.36 -11.11 -0.80
C ARG A 231 -0.55 -9.94 -1.78
N SER A 232 -0.48 -8.72 -1.26
CA SER A 232 -0.37 -7.51 -2.08
C SER A 232 1.03 -7.42 -2.67
N LEU A 233 1.19 -6.77 -3.82
CA LEU A 233 2.51 -6.44 -4.39
C LEU A 233 3.06 -5.10 -3.86
N GLY A 234 2.39 -4.50 -2.87
CA GLY A 234 2.83 -3.27 -2.19
C GLY A 234 2.45 -1.98 -2.92
N ASP A 235 2.04 -2.07 -4.19
CA ASP A 235 1.57 -0.92 -4.98
C ASP A 235 0.10 -0.57 -4.73
N THR A 236 -0.63 -1.36 -3.91
CA THR A 236 -2.08 -1.27 -3.63
C THR A 236 -3.01 -1.58 -4.80
N TYR A 237 -2.48 -1.85 -6.00
CA TYR A 237 -3.25 -2.20 -7.19
C TYR A 237 -3.20 -3.70 -7.44
N PHE A 238 -2.01 -4.29 -7.47
CA PHE A 238 -1.79 -5.68 -7.79
C PHE A 238 -1.62 -6.53 -6.55
N ALA A 239 -2.12 -7.75 -6.65
CA ALA A 239 -1.97 -8.78 -5.63
C ALA A 239 -1.90 -10.15 -6.31
N ARG A 240 -1.47 -11.16 -5.57
CA ARG A 240 -1.44 -12.54 -6.06
C ARG A 240 -1.72 -13.53 -4.94
N ASP A 241 -2.20 -14.69 -5.32
CA ASP A 241 -2.12 -15.91 -4.52
C ASP A 241 -1.36 -16.98 -5.31
N GLU A 242 -1.29 -18.21 -4.82
CA GLU A 242 -0.63 -19.33 -5.51
C GLU A 242 -1.21 -19.65 -6.90
N LYS A 243 -2.45 -19.23 -7.17
CA LYS A 243 -3.23 -19.68 -8.34
C LYS A 243 -3.68 -18.54 -9.25
N ARG A 244 -3.59 -17.29 -8.82
CA ARG A 244 -4.22 -16.14 -9.48
C ARG A 244 -3.43 -14.86 -9.26
N ILE A 245 -3.47 -13.99 -10.28
CA ILE A 245 -3.12 -12.57 -10.16
C ILE A 245 -4.41 -11.76 -10.04
N TYR A 246 -4.35 -10.68 -9.29
CA TYR A 246 -5.44 -9.74 -9.09
C TYR A 246 -4.93 -8.33 -9.39
N ALA A 247 -5.82 -7.50 -9.93
CA ALA A 247 -5.64 -6.06 -10.01
C ALA A 247 -6.94 -5.38 -9.61
N TYR A 248 -6.84 -4.34 -8.78
CA TYR A 248 -7.97 -3.55 -8.31
C TYR A 248 -9.11 -4.41 -7.70
N GLY A 249 -8.74 -5.42 -6.90
CA GLY A 249 -9.66 -6.36 -6.27
C GLY A 249 -10.34 -7.35 -7.23
N LYS A 250 -9.89 -7.44 -8.48
CA LYS A 250 -10.45 -8.34 -9.50
C LYS A 250 -9.38 -9.29 -10.02
N GLN A 251 -9.74 -10.55 -10.22
CA GLN A 251 -8.87 -11.53 -10.83
C GLN A 251 -8.52 -11.15 -12.29
N LEU A 252 -7.26 -11.27 -12.67
CA LEU A 252 -6.85 -11.29 -14.08
C LEU A 252 -7.24 -12.62 -14.70
N SER A 253 -8.20 -12.59 -15.61
CA SER A 253 -8.71 -13.79 -16.25
C SER A 253 -7.65 -14.43 -17.14
N LYS A 254 -7.42 -15.73 -16.96
CA LYS A 254 -6.53 -16.59 -17.76
C LYS A 254 -5.03 -16.26 -17.68
N ALA A 255 -4.60 -15.39 -16.76
CA ALA A 255 -3.18 -15.06 -16.60
C ALA A 255 -2.33 -16.32 -16.39
N ASP A 256 -1.24 -16.43 -17.15
CA ASP A 256 -0.21 -17.45 -16.90
C ASP A 256 0.70 -16.97 -15.77
N LEU A 257 0.51 -17.52 -14.57
CA LEU A 257 1.24 -17.12 -13.36
C LEU A 257 2.75 -17.25 -13.48
N THR A 258 3.23 -18.23 -14.25
CA THR A 258 4.66 -18.55 -14.31
C THR A 258 5.42 -17.56 -15.19
N ALA A 259 4.74 -17.04 -16.22
CA ALA A 259 5.29 -16.06 -17.15
C ALA A 259 4.79 -14.63 -16.89
N TRP A 260 3.93 -14.44 -15.88
CA TRP A 260 3.37 -13.13 -15.57
C TRP A 260 4.44 -12.22 -14.97
N GLU A 261 4.56 -11.03 -15.55
CA GLU A 261 5.40 -9.96 -15.04
C GLU A 261 4.64 -8.64 -15.00
N LEU A 262 4.85 -7.90 -13.91
CA LEU A 262 4.38 -6.53 -13.78
C LEU A 262 5.31 -5.60 -14.58
N LEU A 263 4.73 -4.75 -15.42
CA LEU A 263 5.44 -3.68 -16.11
C LEU A 263 5.20 -2.36 -15.35
N SER A 264 5.62 -1.23 -15.92
CA SER A 264 5.31 0.08 -15.35
C SER A 264 3.86 0.51 -15.64
N HIS A 265 3.38 1.50 -14.89
CA HIS A 265 2.11 2.21 -15.16
C HIS A 265 0.91 1.27 -15.34
N TRP A 266 0.79 0.30 -14.43
CA TRP A 266 -0.30 -0.70 -14.35
C TRP A 266 -0.46 -1.61 -15.56
N TYR A 267 0.51 -1.64 -16.47
CA TYR A 267 0.60 -2.68 -17.46
C TYR A 267 1.22 -3.94 -16.85
N SER A 268 0.79 -5.10 -17.33
CA SER A 268 1.46 -6.37 -17.06
C SER A 268 1.34 -7.25 -18.29
N ARG A 269 2.14 -8.30 -18.37
CA ARG A 269 2.01 -9.28 -19.45
C ARG A 269 2.31 -10.67 -18.95
N ASP A 270 1.88 -11.66 -19.71
CA ASP A 270 2.25 -13.06 -19.51
C ASP A 270 2.86 -13.63 -20.81
N ALA A 271 2.93 -14.96 -20.90
CA ALA A 271 3.47 -15.66 -22.08
C ALA A 271 2.71 -15.36 -23.38
N ARG A 272 1.46 -14.87 -23.31
CA ARG A 272 0.55 -14.77 -24.46
C ARG A 272 -0.22 -13.46 -24.55
N ARG A 273 -0.32 -12.71 -23.45
CA ARG A 273 -1.24 -11.57 -23.33
C ARG A 273 -0.58 -10.38 -22.68
N VAL A 274 -1.12 -9.22 -23.00
CA VAL A 274 -0.85 -7.96 -22.32
C VAL A 274 -2.12 -7.53 -21.59
N TYR A 275 -1.95 -6.96 -20.40
CA TYR A 275 -3.03 -6.49 -19.56
C TYR A 275 -2.77 -5.04 -19.15
N TYR A 276 -3.86 -4.30 -18.98
CA TYR A 276 -3.88 -3.04 -18.24
C TYR A 276 -4.79 -3.23 -17.03
N LEU A 277 -4.24 -3.11 -15.82
CA LEU A 277 -4.90 -3.52 -14.59
C LEU A 277 -5.48 -4.95 -14.73
N ASN A 278 -6.79 -5.11 -14.55
CA ASN A 278 -7.47 -6.39 -14.62
C ASN A 278 -8.02 -6.74 -16.01
N ARG A 279 -7.70 -5.95 -17.05
CA ARG A 279 -8.25 -6.08 -18.41
C ARG A 279 -7.18 -6.57 -19.38
N GLU A 280 -7.50 -7.60 -20.15
CA GLU A 280 -6.68 -8.03 -21.29
C GLU A 280 -6.81 -7.00 -22.42
N ILE A 281 -5.68 -6.52 -22.94
CA ILE A 281 -5.64 -5.68 -24.15
C ILE A 281 -5.70 -6.61 -25.36
N LYS A 282 -6.93 -6.82 -25.87
CA LYS A 282 -7.17 -7.78 -26.95
C LYS A 282 -6.48 -7.34 -28.24
N GLY A 283 -5.72 -8.25 -28.84
CA GLY A 283 -5.01 -8.00 -30.10
C GLY A 283 -3.66 -7.33 -29.94
N ALA A 284 -3.22 -7.02 -28.71
CA ALA A 284 -1.89 -6.50 -28.47
C ALA A 284 -0.81 -7.53 -28.83
N ASP A 285 0.20 -7.08 -29.56
CA ASP A 285 1.37 -7.90 -29.87
C ASP A 285 2.30 -7.94 -28.65
N ARG A 286 2.22 -9.03 -27.90
CA ARG A 286 2.93 -9.22 -26.63
C ARG A 286 4.44 -9.02 -26.75
N ASP A 287 5.05 -9.42 -27.86
CA ASP A 287 6.51 -9.43 -28.02
C ASP A 287 7.09 -8.05 -28.30
N SER A 288 6.36 -7.20 -29.02
CA SER A 288 6.76 -5.81 -29.29
C SER A 288 6.16 -4.77 -28.34
N PHE A 289 5.26 -5.19 -27.43
CA PHE A 289 4.60 -4.28 -26.50
C PHE A 289 5.59 -3.54 -25.59
N THR A 290 5.51 -2.22 -25.60
CA THR A 290 6.39 -1.31 -24.86
C THR A 290 5.56 -0.25 -24.17
N VAL A 291 5.76 -0.10 -22.85
CA VAL A 291 5.19 1.03 -22.09
C VAL A 291 6.03 2.26 -22.37
N CYS A 292 5.38 3.35 -22.80
CA CYS A 292 6.04 4.61 -23.20
C CYS A 292 5.74 5.78 -22.26
N THR A 293 4.92 5.55 -21.23
CA THR A 293 4.64 6.56 -20.20
C THR A 293 5.95 6.91 -19.49
N PRO A 294 6.30 8.21 -19.37
CA PRO A 294 7.45 8.64 -18.58
C PRO A 294 7.32 8.25 -17.11
N VAL A 295 8.43 7.90 -16.47
CA VAL A 295 8.46 7.46 -15.06
C VAL A 295 8.01 8.57 -14.10
N ASP A 296 8.21 9.82 -14.51
CA ASP A 296 7.85 11.07 -13.83
C ASP A 296 6.53 11.67 -14.32
N ALA A 297 5.78 10.97 -15.16
CA ALA A 297 4.46 11.43 -15.59
C ALA A 297 3.57 11.72 -14.38
N ALA A 298 2.72 12.76 -14.51
CA ALA A 298 1.79 13.15 -13.47
C ALA A 298 0.93 11.95 -13.03
N LEU A 299 0.62 11.88 -11.73
CA LEU A 299 -0.05 10.74 -11.09
C LEU A 299 -1.45 10.42 -11.66
N LEU A 300 -2.07 11.40 -12.33
CA LEU A 300 -3.39 11.28 -12.95
C LEU A 300 -3.33 11.26 -14.48
N ALA A 301 -2.13 11.22 -15.07
CA ALA A 301 -1.96 11.15 -16.51
C ALA A 301 -2.40 9.77 -17.02
N ASP A 302 -2.99 9.76 -18.21
CA ASP A 302 -3.24 8.50 -18.91
C ASP A 302 -1.93 7.79 -19.23
N HIS A 303 -1.97 6.47 -19.29
CA HIS A 303 -0.78 5.66 -19.50
C HIS A 303 -0.62 5.29 -20.97
N LEU A 304 0.48 5.71 -21.60
CA LEU A 304 0.79 5.41 -22.99
C LEU A 304 1.63 4.14 -23.14
N ALA A 305 1.27 3.33 -24.14
CA ALA A 305 2.04 2.19 -24.61
C ALA A 305 1.90 2.04 -26.13
N ARG A 306 2.70 1.19 -26.74
CA ARG A 306 2.61 0.81 -28.15
C ARG A 306 3.08 -0.61 -28.37
N ASP A 307 2.67 -1.20 -29.47
CA ASP A 307 3.31 -2.39 -30.04
C ASP A 307 3.67 -2.12 -31.51
N LYS A 308 3.97 -3.17 -32.28
CA LYS A 308 4.33 -3.04 -33.70
C LYS A 308 3.15 -2.64 -34.60
N ASP A 309 1.92 -2.85 -34.17
CA ASP A 309 0.69 -2.66 -34.97
C ASP A 309 -0.17 -1.48 -34.46
N HIS A 310 -0.10 -1.14 -33.17
CA HIS A 310 -1.00 -0.19 -32.53
C HIS A 310 -0.32 0.74 -31.51
N PHE A 311 -1.01 1.84 -31.22
CA PHE A 311 -0.71 2.77 -30.14
C PHE A 311 -1.85 2.76 -29.13
N TYR A 312 -1.50 2.79 -27.84
CA TYR A 312 -2.46 2.62 -26.74
C TYR A 312 -2.44 3.82 -25.80
N GLN A 313 -3.63 4.24 -25.40
CA GLN A 313 -3.88 5.03 -24.21
C GLN A 313 -4.64 4.13 -23.23
N ASN A 314 -4.03 3.80 -22.10
CA ASN A 314 -4.48 2.75 -21.18
C ASN A 314 -4.67 1.42 -21.95
N ASP A 315 -5.87 0.87 -22.02
CA ASP A 315 -6.18 -0.32 -22.83
C ASP A 315 -6.89 -0.02 -24.16
N GLU A 316 -7.04 1.25 -24.52
CA GLU A 316 -7.74 1.67 -25.74
C GLU A 316 -6.75 1.99 -26.86
N ILE A 317 -7.04 1.51 -28.06
CA ILE A 317 -6.27 1.85 -29.27
C ILE A 317 -6.56 3.31 -29.63
N MET A 318 -5.51 4.05 -29.96
CA MET A 318 -5.56 5.45 -30.35
C MET A 318 -4.75 5.70 -31.64
N GLU A 319 -5.14 6.73 -32.39
CA GLU A 319 -4.41 7.17 -33.59
C GLU A 319 -3.01 7.68 -33.24
N GLU A 320 -2.02 7.35 -34.09
CA GLU A 320 -0.61 7.68 -33.87
C GLU A 320 -0.38 9.19 -33.63
N THR A 321 -1.08 10.03 -34.39
CA THR A 321 -0.94 11.49 -34.28
C THR A 321 -1.37 12.02 -32.92
N GLN A 322 -2.48 11.50 -32.37
CA GLN A 322 -2.98 11.86 -31.05
C GLN A 322 -2.07 11.30 -29.95
N TRP A 323 -1.62 10.06 -30.10
CA TRP A 323 -0.72 9.41 -29.17
C TRP A 323 0.62 10.16 -29.06
N LEU A 324 1.21 10.57 -30.19
CA LEU A 324 2.44 11.37 -30.22
C LEU A 324 2.25 12.74 -29.58
N GLU A 325 1.07 13.35 -29.72
CA GLU A 325 0.74 14.61 -29.06
C GLU A 325 0.69 14.45 -27.54
N GLN A 326 0.04 13.40 -27.04
CA GLN A 326 -0.01 13.10 -25.60
C GLN A 326 1.37 12.81 -25.03
N LEU A 327 2.17 11.99 -25.71
CA LEU A 327 3.53 11.69 -25.27
C LEU A 327 4.39 12.96 -25.18
N ARG A 328 4.28 13.86 -26.17
CA ARG A 328 5.01 15.13 -26.16
C ARG A 328 4.61 16.00 -24.97
N LYS A 329 3.31 16.11 -24.68
CA LYS A 329 2.81 16.86 -23.51
C LYS A 329 3.43 16.33 -22.21
N MET A 330 3.45 15.01 -22.01
CA MET A 330 4.02 14.39 -20.82
C MET A 330 5.52 14.62 -20.67
N THR A 331 6.27 14.72 -21.77
CA THR A 331 7.73 14.93 -21.74
C THR A 331 8.17 16.40 -21.66
N GLN A 332 7.24 17.34 -21.83
CA GLN A 332 7.54 18.79 -21.86
C GLN A 332 7.04 19.53 -20.62
N GLU A 333 6.27 18.89 -19.74
CA GLU A 333 5.89 19.44 -18.44
C GLU A 333 7.01 19.20 -17.41
N PRO A 334 7.55 20.26 -16.78
CA PRO A 334 8.66 20.17 -15.83
C PRO A 334 8.27 19.74 -14.42
#